data_AF-A0A2L0B4W5-F1
#
_entry.id   AF-A0A2L0B4W5-F1
#
_cell.length_a   1.000
_cell.length_b   1.000
_cell.length_c   1.000
_cell.angle_alpha   90.00
_cell.angle_beta   90.00
_cell.angle_gamma   90.00
#
_symmetry.space_group_name_H-M   'P 1'
#
loop_
_entity.id
_entity.type
_entity.pdbx_description
1 polymer ?
#
loop_
_entity_poly.entity_id
_entity_poly.type
_entity_poly.pdbx_seq_one_letter_code
_entity_poly.pdbx_strand_id
1 'polypeptide(L)'
;NNANTILINILKDELQEPMVRHEAAEALGAIAAPESLSILEKYVSDPVIEVAETCELAVQRIRWFLKGEENKSLSSNPYTSIDPAPPLDNSNVEQLQSILLNDEASLFVRYRAMFALRNIGTNEAILALCKALNHGSALFKHEIAFVLGQVQSNISVPFLSKSLEDSSENE
;
A
#
# COMPACT_ATOMS: atom_id res chain seq x y z
N ASN A 1 -23.24 -11.03 1.20
CA ASN A 1 -22.65 -9.87 1.88
C ASN A 1 -22.81 -8.65 0.96
N ASN A 2 -23.63 -7.66 1.30
CA ASN A 2 -24.06 -6.58 0.38
C ASN A 2 -22.89 -5.67 -0.05
N ALA A 3 -21.89 -5.50 0.82
CA ALA A 3 -20.73 -4.64 0.56
C ALA A 3 -19.91 -5.08 -0.67
N ASN A 4 -19.54 -6.37 -0.78
CA ASN A 4 -18.71 -6.85 -1.89
C ASN A 4 -19.37 -6.60 -3.24
N THR A 5 -20.69 -6.81 -3.36
CA THR A 5 -21.41 -6.56 -4.61
C THR A 5 -21.32 -5.09 -5.03
N ILE A 6 -21.45 -4.16 -4.08
CA ILE A 6 -21.34 -2.72 -4.34
C ILE A 6 -19.92 -2.35 -4.76
N LEU A 7 -18.92 -2.80 -4.01
CA LEU A 7 -17.50 -2.52 -4.29
C LEU A 7 -17.07 -3.09 -5.66
N ILE A 8 -17.54 -4.28 -6.00
CA ILE A 8 -17.30 -4.88 -7.32
C ILE A 8 -17.93 -4.05 -8.44
N ASN A 9 -19.13 -3.51 -8.23
CA ASN A 9 -19.76 -2.66 -9.22
C ASN A 9 -19.00 -1.34 -9.40
N ILE A 10 -18.47 -0.76 -8.31
CA ILE A 10 -17.63 0.45 -8.37
C ILE A 10 -16.33 0.17 -9.12
N LEU A 11 -15.61 -0.91 -8.79
CA LEU A 11 -14.36 -1.28 -9.46
C LEU A 11 -14.53 -1.44 -10.98
N LYS A 12 -15.66 -2.01 -11.40
CA LYS A 12 -15.98 -2.27 -12.80
C LYS A 12 -16.40 -1.03 -13.60
N ASP A 13 -16.78 0.05 -12.94
CA ASP A 13 -17.30 1.24 -13.60
C ASP A 13 -16.15 2.06 -14.18
N GLU A 14 -15.86 1.89 -15.47
CA GLU A 14 -14.81 2.64 -16.17
C GLU A 14 -15.14 4.14 -16.34
N LEU A 15 -16.38 4.55 -16.07
CA LEU A 15 -16.79 5.95 -16.03
C LEU A 15 -16.60 6.57 -14.64
N GLN A 16 -16.27 5.76 -13.63
CA GLN A 16 -15.98 6.23 -12.28
C GLN A 16 -14.54 6.75 -12.19
N GLU A 17 -14.34 7.74 -11.32
CA GLU A 17 -13.02 8.29 -11.02
C GLU A 17 -12.04 7.18 -10.59
N PRO A 18 -10.82 7.14 -11.17
CA PRO A 18 -9.78 6.18 -10.82
C PRO A 18 -9.58 5.95 -9.33
N MET A 19 -9.51 7.03 -8.55
CA MET A 19 -9.31 6.94 -7.10
C MET A 19 -10.45 6.21 -6.39
N VAL A 20 -11.70 6.39 -6.83
CA VAL A 20 -12.85 5.69 -6.23
C VAL A 20 -12.82 4.20 -6.57
N ARG A 21 -12.34 3.84 -7.77
CA ARG A 21 -12.12 2.44 -8.18
C ARG A 21 -10.99 1.79 -7.39
N HIS A 22 -9.90 2.52 -7.18
CA HIS A 22 -8.77 2.15 -6.32
C HIS A 22 -9.25 1.83 -4.89
N GLU A 23 -9.98 2.74 -4.25
CA GLU A 23 -10.53 2.54 -2.90
C GLU A 23 -11.44 1.31 -2.83
N ALA A 24 -12.22 1.05 -3.89
CA ALA A 24 -13.06 -0.14 -3.96
C ALA A 24 -12.23 -1.43 -4.04
N ALA A 25 -11.14 -1.44 -4.81
CA ALA A 25 -10.21 -2.57 -4.88
C ALA A 25 -9.50 -2.80 -3.54
N GLU A 26 -9.04 -1.73 -2.88
CA GLU A 26 -8.41 -1.81 -1.57
C GLU A 26 -9.37 -2.37 -0.51
N ALA A 27 -10.62 -1.88 -0.47
CA ALA A 27 -11.64 -2.37 0.43
C ALA A 27 -11.96 -3.86 0.20
N LEU A 28 -12.03 -4.32 -1.06
CA LEU A 28 -12.16 -5.74 -1.38
C LEU A 28 -10.97 -6.56 -0.86
N GLY A 29 -9.75 -6.03 -1.03
CA GLY A 29 -8.53 -6.59 -0.47
C GLY A 29 -8.59 -6.71 1.05
N ALA A 30 -9.06 -5.65 1.74
CA ALA A 30 -9.20 -5.58 3.20
C ALA A 30 -10.22 -6.61 3.74
N ILE A 31 -11.39 -6.73 3.10
CA ILE A 31 -12.43 -7.71 3.44
C ILE A 31 -11.92 -9.14 3.28
N ALA A 32 -11.04 -9.37 2.30
CA ALA A 32 -10.39 -10.63 2.01
C ALA A 32 -11.32 -11.83 1.72
N ALA A 33 -12.47 -11.56 1.10
CA ALA A 33 -13.37 -12.60 0.62
C ALA A 33 -12.79 -13.32 -0.61
N PRO A 34 -12.62 -14.66 -0.60
CA PRO A 34 -12.04 -15.42 -1.72
C PRO A 34 -12.74 -15.21 -3.05
N GLU A 35 -14.05 -14.97 -3.03
CA GLU A 35 -14.87 -14.74 -4.22
C GLU A 35 -14.48 -13.46 -4.97
N SER A 36 -13.79 -12.53 -4.30
CA SER A 36 -13.29 -11.29 -4.89
C SER A 36 -12.02 -11.49 -5.72
N LEU A 37 -11.33 -12.63 -5.60
CA LEU A 37 -10.07 -12.88 -6.33
C LEU A 37 -10.27 -12.80 -7.85
N SER A 38 -11.30 -13.45 -8.38
CA SER A 38 -11.51 -13.52 -9.83
C SER A 38 -11.71 -12.14 -10.45
N ILE A 39 -12.38 -11.22 -9.75
CA ILE A 39 -12.60 -9.87 -10.27
C ILE A 39 -11.38 -8.98 -10.06
N LEU A 40 -10.69 -9.07 -8.92
CA LEU A 40 -9.46 -8.32 -8.70
C LEU A 40 -8.36 -8.75 -9.70
N GLU A 41 -8.19 -10.06 -9.93
CA GLU A 41 -7.24 -10.59 -10.91
C GLU A 41 -7.51 -10.10 -12.33
N LYS A 42 -8.78 -9.92 -12.72
CA LYS A 42 -9.14 -9.32 -14.01
C LYS A 42 -8.60 -7.89 -14.16
N TYR A 43 -8.61 -7.13 -13.08
CA TYR A 43 -8.24 -5.70 -13.07
C TYR A 43 -6.78 -5.43 -12.68
N VAL A 44 -5.96 -6.45 -12.44
CA VAL A 44 -4.48 -6.29 -12.31
C VAL A 44 -3.84 -5.71 -13.58
N SER A 45 -4.51 -5.83 -14.72
CA SER A 45 -4.11 -5.25 -16.01
C SER A 45 -5.02 -4.10 -16.46
N ASP A 46 -5.63 -3.38 -15.51
CA ASP A 46 -6.39 -2.16 -15.80
C ASP A 46 -5.47 -1.12 -16.48
N PRO A 47 -5.98 -0.34 -17.45
CA PRO A 47 -5.19 0.72 -18.07
C PRO A 47 -4.83 1.86 -17.09
N VAL A 48 -5.56 1.99 -15.98
CA VAL A 48 -5.26 2.98 -14.94
C VAL A 48 -4.37 2.34 -13.88
N ILE A 49 -3.14 2.85 -13.76
CA ILE A 49 -2.07 2.19 -12.99
C ILE A 49 -2.43 2.06 -11.51
N GLU A 50 -3.07 3.07 -10.92
CA GLU A 50 -3.50 3.05 -9.51
C GLU A 50 -4.50 1.92 -9.26
N VAL A 51 -5.40 1.66 -10.21
CA VAL A 51 -6.38 0.56 -10.10
C VAL A 51 -5.68 -0.79 -10.28
N ALA A 52 -4.79 -0.89 -11.26
CA ALA A 52 -4.02 -2.10 -11.54
C ALA A 52 -3.16 -2.55 -10.36
N GLU A 53 -2.35 -1.63 -9.84
CA GLU A 53 -1.45 -1.85 -8.71
C GLU A 53 -2.23 -2.18 -7.42
N THR A 54 -3.34 -1.51 -7.14
CA THR A 54 -4.16 -1.83 -5.97
C THR A 54 -4.86 -3.18 -6.11
N CYS A 55 -5.32 -3.55 -7.31
CA CYS A 55 -5.81 -4.90 -7.54
C CYS A 55 -4.71 -5.95 -7.30
N GLU A 56 -3.47 -5.68 -7.71
CA GLU A 56 -2.33 -6.57 -7.45
C GLU A 56 -2.10 -6.74 -5.94
N LEU A 57 -2.04 -5.63 -5.19
CA LEU A 57 -1.89 -5.63 -3.73
C LEU A 57 -3.03 -6.40 -3.05
N ALA A 58 -4.28 -6.13 -3.43
CA ALA A 58 -5.46 -6.80 -2.90
C ALA A 58 -5.40 -8.32 -3.16
N VAL A 59 -5.08 -8.76 -4.37
CA VAL A 59 -4.92 -10.18 -4.70
C VAL A 59 -3.83 -10.83 -3.83
N GLN A 60 -2.67 -10.19 -3.70
CA GLN A 60 -1.57 -10.73 -2.91
C GLN A 60 -1.92 -10.81 -1.41
N ARG A 61 -2.61 -9.79 -0.88
CA ARG A 61 -3.12 -9.77 0.50
C ARG A 61 -4.09 -10.92 0.76
N ILE A 62 -5.07 -11.12 -0.11
CA ILE A 62 -6.05 -12.21 0.02
C ILE A 62 -5.35 -13.56 -0.02
N ARG A 63 -4.46 -13.77 -1.00
CA ARG A 63 -3.71 -15.03 -1.11
C ARG A 63 -2.82 -15.28 0.11
N TRP A 64 -2.24 -14.23 0.70
CA TRP A 64 -1.46 -14.34 1.93
C TRP A 64 -2.33 -14.79 3.11
N PHE A 65 -3.51 -14.20 3.27
CA PHE A 65 -4.49 -14.58 4.31
C PHE A 65 -4.95 -16.04 4.14
N LEU A 66 -5.31 -16.44 2.91
CA LEU A 66 -5.76 -17.82 2.64
C LEU A 66 -4.70 -18.90 2.86
N LYS A 67 -3.41 -18.54 2.84
CA LYS A 67 -2.32 -19.45 3.19
C LYS A 67 -2.16 -19.64 4.70
N GLY A 68 -2.91 -18.92 5.53
CA GLY A 68 -2.77 -18.95 6.99
C GLY A 68 -1.44 -18.38 7.48
N GLU A 69 -0.80 -17.54 6.68
CA GLU A 69 0.48 -16.90 7.02
C GLU A 69 0.34 -15.83 8.12
N GLU A 70 -0.89 -15.50 8.54
CA GLU A 70 -1.21 -14.67 9.70
C GLU A 70 -0.64 -15.17 11.03
N ASN A 71 -0.33 -16.46 11.13
CA ASN A 71 0.24 -17.06 12.34
C ASN A 71 1.74 -16.78 12.51
N LYS A 72 2.38 -16.09 11.55
CA LYS A 72 3.75 -15.60 11.72
C LYS A 72 3.75 -14.50 12.78
N SER A 73 4.72 -14.54 13.70
CA SER A 73 4.92 -13.51 14.72
C SER A 73 5.46 -12.22 14.08
N LEU A 74 4.59 -11.50 13.38
CA LEU A 74 4.91 -10.22 12.76
C LEU A 74 4.89 -9.09 13.80
N SER A 75 5.53 -7.96 13.46
CA SER A 75 5.48 -6.77 14.30
C SER A 75 4.03 -6.30 14.49
N SER A 76 3.70 -5.88 15.72
CA SER A 76 2.39 -5.33 16.02
C SER A 76 2.18 -4.04 15.22
N ASN A 77 0.99 -3.85 14.65
CA ASN A 77 0.58 -2.59 14.05
C ASN A 77 0.07 -1.64 15.15
N PRO A 78 0.80 -0.57 15.52
CA PRO A 78 0.37 0.34 16.58
C PRO A 78 -0.75 1.31 16.14
N TYR A 79 -1.12 1.31 14.85
CA TYR A 79 -2.11 2.22 14.26
C TYR A 79 -3.48 1.58 14.04
N THR A 80 -3.64 0.28 14.37
CA THR A 80 -4.92 -0.47 14.26
C THR A 80 -5.58 -0.43 12.87
N SER A 81 -4.81 -0.10 11.83
CA SER A 81 -5.26 -0.07 10.44
C SER A 81 -5.29 -1.48 9.83
N ILE A 82 -6.12 -1.64 8.80
CA ILE A 82 -6.11 -2.82 7.93
C ILE A 82 -5.21 -2.50 6.75
N ASP A 83 -3.94 -2.88 6.85
CA ASP A 83 -2.94 -2.52 5.84
C ASP A 83 -3.13 -3.33 4.54
N PRO A 84 -2.84 -2.74 3.37
CA PRO A 84 -2.81 -3.44 2.07
C PRO A 84 -1.81 -4.60 2.01
N ALA A 85 -0.77 -4.58 2.85
CA ALA A 85 0.18 -5.68 2.96
C ALA A 85 0.63 -5.90 4.41
N PRO A 86 0.88 -7.15 4.83
CA PRO A 86 1.44 -7.44 6.16
C PRO A 86 2.92 -7.00 6.23
N PRO A 87 3.43 -6.52 7.37
CA PRO A 87 4.84 -6.12 7.45
C PRO A 87 5.80 -7.29 7.13
N LEU A 88 7.01 -6.95 6.67
CA LEU A 88 8.11 -7.92 6.65
C LEU A 88 8.50 -8.31 8.07
N ASP A 89 8.87 -9.57 8.26
CA ASP A 89 9.49 -10.06 9.48
C ASP A 89 10.98 -9.68 9.49
N ASN A 90 11.24 -8.38 9.63
CA ASN A 90 12.57 -7.80 9.68
C ASN A 90 12.51 -6.51 10.51
N SER A 91 13.51 -6.28 11.36
CA SER A 91 13.66 -5.07 12.18
C SER A 91 14.88 -4.23 11.80
N ASN A 92 15.66 -4.64 10.79
CA ASN A 92 16.81 -3.90 10.28
C ASN A 92 16.36 -2.80 9.32
N VAL A 93 16.44 -1.55 9.78
CA VAL A 93 16.02 -0.36 9.03
C VAL A 93 16.76 -0.21 7.70
N GLU A 94 18.06 -0.50 7.65
CA GLU A 94 18.87 -0.37 6.43
C GLU A 94 18.42 -1.36 5.34
N GLN A 95 18.20 -2.62 5.71
CA GLN A 95 17.70 -3.64 4.80
C GLN A 95 16.29 -3.32 4.31
N LEU A 96 15.40 -2.91 5.23
CA LEU A 96 14.04 -2.50 4.89
C LEU A 96 14.03 -1.29 3.94
N GLN A 97 14.88 -0.28 4.19
CA GLN A 97 15.04 0.85 3.28
C GLN A 97 15.53 0.40 1.90
N SER A 98 16.51 -0.51 1.85
CA SER A 98 17.00 -1.04 0.58
C SER A 98 15.90 -1.75 -0.22
N ILE A 99 14.98 -2.45 0.44
CA ILE A 99 13.82 -3.08 -0.20
C ILE A 99 12.82 -2.02 -0.66
N LEU A 100 12.50 -1.06 0.21
CA LEU A 100 11.52 0.00 -0.04
C LEU A 100 11.86 0.82 -1.30
N LEU A 101 13.15 1.14 -1.46
CA LEU A 101 13.67 1.97 -2.55
C LEU A 101 14.07 1.17 -3.81
N ASN A 102 13.87 -0.15 -3.82
CA ASN A 102 14.21 -0.98 -4.97
C ASN A 102 13.03 -1.06 -5.95
N ASP A 103 13.12 -0.31 -7.06
CA ASP A 103 12.07 -0.31 -8.09
C ASP A 103 11.96 -1.63 -8.88
N GLU A 104 12.95 -2.52 -8.76
CA GLU A 104 12.88 -3.89 -9.31
C GLU A 104 12.18 -4.89 -8.37
N ALA A 105 11.93 -4.51 -7.11
CA ALA A 105 11.18 -5.35 -6.18
C ALA A 105 9.68 -5.25 -6.45
N SER A 106 8.92 -6.33 -6.24
CA SER A 106 7.47 -6.29 -6.41
C SER A 106 6.82 -5.28 -5.46
N LEU A 107 5.75 -4.65 -5.92
CA LEU A 107 5.04 -3.62 -5.16
C LEU A 107 4.62 -4.13 -3.79
N PHE A 108 4.08 -5.34 -3.73
CA PHE A 108 3.71 -5.98 -2.46
C PHE A 108 4.90 -6.06 -1.51
N VAL A 109 6.06 -6.55 -1.94
CA VAL A 109 7.25 -6.64 -1.07
C VAL A 109 7.71 -5.26 -0.56
N ARG A 110 7.62 -4.22 -1.41
CA ARG A 110 7.92 -2.83 -1.01
C ARG A 110 6.92 -2.32 0.02
N TYR A 111 5.62 -2.56 -0.14
CA TYR A 111 4.58 -2.25 0.86
C TYR A 111 4.83 -2.97 2.18
N ARG A 112 5.24 -4.25 2.15
CA ARG A 112 5.59 -4.98 3.37
C ARG A 112 6.79 -4.36 4.09
N ALA A 113 7.79 -3.85 3.36
CA ALA A 113 8.91 -3.12 3.96
C ALA A 113 8.48 -1.76 4.53
N MET A 114 7.59 -1.06 3.82
CA MET A 114 6.98 0.20 4.24
C MET A 114 6.29 0.06 5.61
N PHE A 115 5.40 -0.92 5.75
CA PHE A 115 4.68 -1.15 7.00
C PHE A 115 5.58 -1.65 8.13
N ALA A 116 6.64 -2.40 7.83
CA ALA A 116 7.65 -2.75 8.82
C ALA A 116 8.38 -1.49 9.35
N LEU A 117 8.81 -0.58 8.47
CA LEU A 117 9.43 0.69 8.86
C LEU A 117 8.49 1.58 9.66
N ARG A 118 7.21 1.67 9.24
CA ARG A 118 6.17 2.40 9.98
C ARG A 118 6.01 1.87 11.41
N ASN A 119 5.95 0.55 11.55
CA ASN A 119 5.78 -0.10 12.86
C ASN A 119 7.03 0.06 13.75
N ILE A 120 8.23 0.14 13.16
CA ILE A 120 9.47 0.43 13.90
C ILE A 120 9.46 1.86 14.45
N GLY A 121 9.06 2.85 13.65
CA GLY A 121 8.77 4.21 14.10
C GLY A 121 9.95 5.01 14.67
N THR A 122 11.19 4.53 14.58
CA THR A 122 12.38 5.32 14.97
C THR A 122 12.66 6.42 13.95
N ASN A 123 13.45 7.42 14.34
CA ASN A 123 13.83 8.52 13.44
C ASN A 123 14.49 8.00 12.15
N GLU A 124 15.31 6.97 12.25
CA GLU A 124 15.97 6.34 11.10
C GLU A 124 14.95 5.68 10.16
N ALA A 125 13.95 4.99 10.72
CA ALA A 125 12.89 4.35 9.93
C ALA A 125 11.98 5.40 9.26
N ILE A 126 11.69 6.50 9.96
CA ILE A 126 10.91 7.61 9.41
C ILE A 126 11.66 8.30 8.28
N LEU A 127 12.97 8.52 8.43
CA LEU A 127 13.81 9.07 7.36
C LEU A 127 13.89 8.12 6.15
N ALA A 128 13.89 6.80 6.36
CA ALA A 128 13.80 5.83 5.27
C ALA A 128 12.48 5.95 4.50
N LEU A 129 11.34 6.09 5.19
CA LEU A 129 10.03 6.35 4.58
C LEU A 129 10.02 7.69 3.83
N CYS A 130 10.59 8.75 4.40
CA CYS A 130 10.66 10.07 3.75
C CYS A 130 11.43 10.04 2.42
N LYS A 131 12.49 9.23 2.30
CA LYS A 131 13.22 9.07 1.03
C LYS A 131 12.35 8.49 -0.08
N ALA A 132 11.45 7.57 0.28
CA ALA A 132 10.59 6.86 -0.66
C ALA A 132 9.50 7.75 -1.30
N LEU A 133 9.28 8.98 -0.81
CA LEU A 133 8.42 9.98 -1.49
C LEU A 133 8.93 10.36 -2.89
N ASN A 134 10.17 10.02 -3.25
CA ASN A 134 10.74 10.30 -4.58
C ASN A 134 10.97 9.01 -5.40
N HIS A 135 10.28 7.91 -5.07
CA HIS A 135 10.45 6.60 -5.72
C HIS A 135 9.09 5.96 -6.01
N GLY A 136 9.06 5.05 -6.99
CA GLY A 136 7.86 4.28 -7.34
C GLY A 136 6.77 5.09 -8.08
N SER A 137 5.60 4.47 -8.21
CA SER A 137 4.42 5.04 -8.86
C SER A 137 3.75 6.14 -8.03
N ALA A 138 2.80 6.86 -8.63
CA ALA A 138 1.97 7.83 -7.92
C ALA A 138 1.22 7.17 -6.74
N LEU A 139 0.69 5.95 -6.92
CA LEU A 139 0.05 5.18 -5.86
C LEU A 139 1.03 4.85 -4.72
N PHE A 140 2.25 4.39 -5.05
CA PHE A 140 3.24 4.07 -4.02
C PHE A 140 3.61 5.32 -3.19
N LYS A 141 3.82 6.47 -3.85
CA LYS A 141 4.08 7.74 -3.18
C LYS A 141 2.91 8.21 -2.32
N HIS A 142 1.67 8.03 -2.81
CA HIS A 142 0.45 8.28 -2.05
C HIS A 142 0.44 7.48 -0.74
N GLU A 143 0.73 6.18 -0.79
CA GLU A 143 0.78 5.34 0.39
C GLU A 143 1.90 5.77 1.36
N ILE A 144 3.09 6.13 0.84
CA ILE A 144 4.16 6.68 1.69
C ILE A 144 3.68 7.93 2.43
N ALA A 145 2.99 8.84 1.74
CA ALA A 145 2.44 10.05 2.36
C ALA A 145 1.38 9.71 3.42
N PHE A 146 0.48 8.76 3.14
CA PHE A 146 -0.49 8.25 4.09
C PHE A 146 0.18 7.67 5.35
N VAL A 147 1.16 6.80 5.18
CA VAL A 147 1.94 6.18 6.26
C VAL A 147 2.68 7.22 7.10
N LEU A 148 3.31 8.23 6.48
CA LEU A 148 3.94 9.33 7.20
C LEU A 148 2.92 10.18 7.97
N GLY A 149 1.70 10.32 7.44
CA GLY A 149 0.56 10.93 8.12
C GLY A 149 0.09 10.12 9.34
N GLN A 150 0.14 8.79 9.30
CA GLN A 150 -0.13 7.95 10.46
C GLN A 150 0.95 8.11 11.55
N VAL A 151 2.22 8.20 11.14
CA VAL A 151 3.36 8.36 12.06
C VAL A 151 3.35 9.71 12.77
N GLN A 152 2.86 10.78 12.13
CA GLN A 152 2.72 12.12 12.71
C GLN A 152 4.03 12.73 13.28
N SER A 153 5.17 12.40 12.67
CA SER A 153 6.48 12.92 13.09
C SER A 153 6.82 14.24 12.41
N ASN A 154 7.28 15.23 13.17
CA ASN A 154 7.77 16.50 12.61
C ASN A 154 8.95 16.33 11.63
N ILE A 155 9.67 15.19 11.69
CA ILE A 155 10.76 14.88 10.76
C ILE A 155 10.26 14.76 9.32
N SER A 156 9.01 14.30 9.12
CA SER A 156 8.46 14.11 7.77
C SER A 156 7.92 15.38 7.13
N VAL A 157 7.62 16.42 7.93
CA VAL A 157 6.99 17.66 7.46
C VAL A 157 7.74 18.31 6.30
N PRO A 158 9.07 18.50 6.32
CA PRO A 158 9.78 19.09 5.19
C PRO A 158 9.71 18.25 3.92
N PHE A 159 9.66 16.92 4.06
CA PHE A 159 9.59 16.00 2.91
C PHE A 159 8.20 15.96 2.30
N LEU A 160 7.15 15.90 3.14
CA LEU A 160 5.76 15.98 2.69
C LEU A 160 5.46 17.34 2.04
N SER A 161 5.98 18.43 2.61
CA SER A 161 5.83 19.78 2.03
C SER A 161 6.48 19.84 0.66
N LYS A 162 7.72 19.34 0.53
CA LYS A 162 8.42 19.28 -0.76
C LYS A 162 7.66 18.45 -1.80
N SER A 163 7.13 17.29 -1.41
CA SER A 163 6.35 16.42 -2.31
C SER A 163 5.06 17.10 -2.77
N LEU A 164 4.38 17.85 -1.89
CA LEU A 164 3.18 18.60 -2.23
C LEU A 164 3.45 19.81 -3.14
N GLU A 165 4.62 20.43 -3.00
CA GLU A 165 5.05 21.59 -3.80
C GLU A 165 5.55 21.20 -5.20
N ASP A 166 5.80 19.92 -5.46
CA ASP A 166 6.29 19.45 -6.76
C ASP A 166 5.15 19.31 -7.77
N SER A 167 5.00 20.32 -8.63
CA SER A 167 3.98 20.34 -9.67
C SER A 167 4.22 19.34 -10.80
N SER A 168 5.41 18.71 -10.87
CA SER A 168 5.73 17.71 -11.90
C SER A 168 5.30 16.29 -11.51
N GLU A 169 4.80 16.09 -10.30
CA GLU A 169 4.44 14.77 -9.76
C GLU A 169 3.14 14.17 -10.33
N ASN A 170 2.31 14.96 -11.02
CA ASN A 170 0.99 14.55 -11.55
C ASN A 170 0.90 14.62 -13.09
N GLU A 171 2.03 14.69 -13.81
CA GLU A 171 2.08 14.78 -15.29
C GLU A 171 2.51 13.46 -15.96
#